data_AF-A0A660SLZ5-F1
#
_entry.id   AF-A0A660SLZ5-F1
#
_cell.length_a   1.000
_cell.length_b   1.000
_cell.length_c   1.000
_cell.angle_alpha   90.00
_cell.angle_beta   90.00
_cell.angle_gamma   90.00
#
_symmetry.space_group_name_H-M   'P 1'
#
loop_
_entity.id
_entity.type
_entity.pdbx_description
1 polymer ?
#
loop_
_entity_poly.entity_id
_entity_poly.type
_entity_poly.pdbx_seq_one_letter_code
_entity_poly.pdbx_strand_id
1 'polypeptide(L)'
;MVKLHFNYKDVFRAARLGLSFKKILIQLIGFIIGFLGYDLFAYLAHVSGGWSWVEIWDQFRLCPIYPIGFPWYSWLIWLIGLIWFICVLLITGTAVAKVTYEQLKGDEFYEAKEAFKFALTHGKAVILTPLLIILFILLLVVMGLILSAIGRWIPYFGELFVMLMSIPAFFAAFGIIILLIGTLVSLLYGPAIVATTKSDTFDTLFESFSILQYQTWRLVVYTVLLRVIIGVALFIAGYLSAKAIFLGKGIVGIFMADKLDLLFNNAAHLVRITIPPICPDFVFQKITWTLEKFGMMNLLFPPGYQDVNWAMAIAGFGMGIFYYLIILMVLSYGFAIWWAGTTVIFTVLVMKKDERNLLEEKEEIPPVIEEEKKEEKEEEKPKRRRRTKKKEKKEEERKEEDTSSS
;
A
#
# COMPACT_ATOMS: atom_id res chain seq x y z
N MET A 1 15.96 -13.39 15.83
CA MET A 1 14.51 -13.70 15.88
C MET A 1 13.85 -12.79 16.92
N VAL A 2 12.77 -12.10 16.54
CA VAL A 2 12.03 -11.21 17.43
C VAL A 2 11.07 -12.05 18.27
N LYS A 3 11.23 -12.09 19.60
CA LYS A 3 10.32 -12.84 20.48
C LYS A 3 8.97 -12.12 20.60
N LEU A 4 7.91 -12.70 20.02
CA LEU A 4 6.53 -12.22 20.13
C LEU A 4 5.88 -12.75 21.42
N HIS A 5 4.96 -11.96 21.99
CA HIS A 5 4.14 -12.38 23.14
C HIS A 5 2.84 -13.07 22.73
N PHE A 6 2.52 -13.03 21.43
CA PHE A 6 1.28 -13.51 20.85
C PHE A 6 0.03 -12.86 21.48
N ASN A 7 0.08 -11.52 21.66
CA ASN A 7 -1.05 -10.74 22.17
C ASN A 7 -1.04 -9.29 21.64
N TYR A 8 -1.96 -8.47 22.13
CA TYR A 8 -2.13 -7.07 21.71
C TYR A 8 -0.85 -6.21 21.84
N LYS A 9 0.08 -6.57 22.74
CA LYS A 9 1.33 -5.82 22.94
C LYS A 9 2.21 -5.84 21.70
N ASP A 10 2.14 -6.91 20.92
CA ASP A 10 2.95 -7.04 19.70
C ASP A 10 2.46 -6.09 18.60
N VAL A 11 1.19 -5.68 18.61
CA VAL A 11 0.64 -4.70 17.65
C VAL A 11 1.34 -3.35 17.78
N PHE A 12 1.73 -2.93 18.99
CA PHE A 12 2.49 -1.69 19.21
C PHE A 12 3.86 -1.69 18.53
N ARG A 13 4.41 -2.87 18.21
CA ARG A 13 5.68 -2.98 17.47
C ARG A 13 5.51 -2.63 15.99
N ALA A 14 4.28 -2.57 15.47
CA ALA A 14 4.02 -2.25 14.06
C ALA A 14 4.65 -0.91 13.63
N ALA A 15 4.60 0.13 14.48
CA ALA A 15 5.21 1.42 14.18
C ALA A 15 6.73 1.31 13.97
N ARG A 16 7.41 0.57 14.85
CA ARG A 16 8.86 0.33 14.76
C ARG A 16 9.21 -0.56 13.58
N LEU A 17 8.42 -1.61 13.33
CA LEU A 17 8.64 -2.53 12.21
C LEU A 17 8.39 -1.85 10.85
N GLY A 18 7.42 -0.94 10.77
CA GLY A 18 7.11 -0.15 9.59
C GLY A 18 8.11 0.98 9.33
N LEU A 19 8.79 1.48 10.38
CA LEU A 19 9.85 2.49 10.29
C LEU A 19 11.16 1.87 9.78
N SER A 20 11.12 1.32 8.58
CA SER A 20 12.28 0.81 7.84
C SER A 20 12.34 1.51 6.49
N PHE A 21 13.46 2.16 6.20
CA PHE A 21 13.68 2.84 4.92
C PHE A 21 13.38 1.93 3.73
N LYS A 22 13.77 0.65 3.82
CA LYS A 22 13.50 -0.38 2.82
C LYS A 22 11.99 -0.55 2.57
N LYS A 23 11.19 -0.70 3.63
CA LYS A 23 9.74 -0.91 3.52
C LYS A 23 9.01 0.34 3.01
N ILE A 24 9.42 1.52 3.49
CA ILE A 24 8.88 2.80 3.04
C ILE A 24 9.16 3.00 1.54
N LEU A 25 10.37 2.66 1.07
CA LEU A 25 10.72 2.74 -0.35
C LEU A 25 9.93 1.75 -1.21
N ILE A 26 9.79 0.49 -0.78
CA ILE A 26 8.96 -0.51 -1.48
C ILE A 26 7.53 0.04 -1.65
N GLN A 27 6.96 0.59 -0.57
CA GLN A 27 5.63 1.17 -0.61
C GLN A 27 5.56 2.45 -1.45
N LEU A 28 6.59 3.28 -1.45
CA LEU A 28 6.68 4.49 -2.28
C LEU A 28 6.71 4.16 -3.77
N ILE A 29 7.47 3.14 -4.17
CA ILE A 29 7.47 2.64 -5.55
C ILE A 29 6.07 2.16 -5.93
N GLY A 30 5.40 1.43 -5.03
CA GLY A 30 4.01 1.01 -5.20
C GLY A 30 3.06 2.18 -5.41
N PHE A 31 3.16 3.21 -4.57
CA PHE A 31 2.35 4.42 -4.73
C PHE A 31 2.63 5.13 -6.04
N ILE A 32 3.89 5.32 -6.45
CA ILE A 32 4.22 5.99 -7.70
C ILE A 32 3.62 5.23 -8.89
N ILE A 33 3.83 3.91 -8.98
CA ILE A 33 3.29 3.08 -10.07
C ILE A 33 1.74 3.05 -10.03
N GLY A 34 1.18 2.95 -8.83
CA GLY A 34 -0.26 2.99 -8.61
C GLY A 34 -0.85 4.31 -9.10
N PHE A 35 -0.31 5.44 -8.65
CA PHE A 35 -0.77 6.78 -9.01
C PHE A 35 -0.63 7.04 -10.51
N LEU A 36 0.50 6.68 -11.14
CA LEU A 36 0.68 6.87 -12.58
C LEU A 36 -0.39 6.14 -13.41
N GLY A 37 -0.68 4.89 -13.06
CA GLY A 37 -1.74 4.14 -13.76
C GLY A 37 -3.14 4.65 -13.40
N TYR A 38 -3.40 4.99 -12.14
CA TYR A 38 -4.66 5.59 -11.72
C TYR A 38 -4.93 6.90 -12.48
N ASP A 39 -3.97 7.82 -12.49
CA ASP A 39 -4.10 9.13 -13.14
C ASP A 39 -4.36 8.97 -14.64
N LEU A 40 -3.67 8.04 -15.31
CA LEU A 40 -3.92 7.76 -16.72
C LEU A 40 -5.40 7.42 -16.97
N PHE A 41 -5.94 6.45 -16.24
CA PHE A 41 -7.34 6.04 -16.40
C PHE A 41 -8.32 7.11 -15.88
N ALA A 42 -7.97 7.83 -14.82
CA ALA A 42 -8.80 8.88 -14.25
C ALA A 42 -8.92 10.06 -15.22
N TYR A 43 -7.84 10.51 -15.85
CA TYR A 43 -7.88 11.53 -16.90
C TYR A 43 -8.71 11.07 -18.10
N LEU A 44 -8.50 9.83 -18.58
CA LEU A 44 -9.30 9.25 -19.67
C LEU A 44 -10.79 9.20 -19.32
N ALA A 45 -11.14 8.86 -18.08
CA ALA A 45 -12.52 8.86 -17.62
C ALA A 45 -13.15 10.25 -17.68
N HIS A 46 -12.46 11.28 -17.21
CA HIS A 46 -12.98 12.66 -17.24
C HIS A 46 -13.12 13.19 -18.67
N VAL A 47 -12.13 12.95 -19.53
CA VAL A 47 -12.18 13.34 -20.95
C VAL A 47 -13.35 12.65 -21.65
N SER A 48 -13.59 11.36 -21.38
CA SER A 48 -14.76 10.65 -21.92
C SER A 48 -16.10 11.19 -21.39
N GLY A 49 -16.09 11.81 -20.21
CA GLY A 49 -17.22 12.50 -19.60
C GLY A 49 -17.44 13.93 -20.12
N GLY A 50 -16.64 14.38 -21.11
CA GLY A 50 -16.79 15.69 -21.76
C GLY A 50 -15.92 16.81 -21.18
N TRP A 51 -15.03 16.50 -20.22
CA TRP A 51 -14.15 17.50 -19.62
C TRP A 51 -12.91 17.75 -20.48
N SER A 52 -12.47 19.00 -20.57
CA SER A 52 -11.19 19.36 -21.18
C SER A 52 -10.02 19.05 -20.25
N TRP A 53 -8.84 18.83 -20.83
CA TRP A 53 -7.60 18.62 -20.07
C TRP A 53 -7.29 19.77 -19.09
N VAL A 54 -7.62 21.00 -19.47
CA VAL A 54 -7.37 22.20 -18.65
C VAL A 54 -8.30 22.23 -17.44
N GLU A 55 -9.58 21.90 -17.60
CA GLU A 55 -10.54 21.83 -16.49
C GLU A 55 -10.16 20.74 -15.48
N ILE A 56 -9.74 19.56 -15.97
CA ILE A 56 -9.30 18.47 -15.10
C ILE A 56 -8.06 18.89 -14.31
N TRP A 57 -7.07 19.48 -14.97
CA TRP A 57 -5.88 19.98 -14.32
C TRP A 57 -6.23 21.04 -13.27
N ASP A 58 -7.08 22.01 -13.63
CA ASP A 58 -7.44 23.11 -12.75
C ASP A 58 -8.22 22.65 -11.50
N GLN A 59 -9.09 21.65 -11.66
CA GLN A 59 -9.86 21.12 -10.55
C GLN A 59 -9.08 20.10 -9.70
N PHE A 60 -8.32 19.21 -10.32
CA PHE A 60 -7.83 18.01 -9.63
C PHE A 60 -6.31 17.81 -9.62
N ARG A 61 -5.56 18.52 -10.48
CA ARG A 61 -4.11 18.31 -10.64
C ARG A 61 -3.77 16.82 -10.87
N LEU A 62 -2.86 16.24 -10.08
CA LEU A 62 -2.41 14.85 -10.17
C LEU A 62 -3.26 13.87 -9.34
N CYS A 63 -4.50 14.23 -8.99
CA CYS A 63 -5.41 13.28 -8.35
C CYS A 63 -6.87 13.55 -8.76
N PRO A 64 -7.25 13.23 -10.01
CA PRO A 64 -8.64 13.31 -10.45
C PRO A 64 -9.48 12.29 -9.72
N ILE A 65 -10.36 12.77 -8.84
CA ILE A 65 -11.32 11.96 -8.10
C ILE A 65 -12.65 12.03 -8.85
N TYR A 66 -13.46 10.98 -8.73
CA TYR A 66 -14.80 10.90 -9.27
C TYR A 66 -15.61 12.22 -9.05
N PRO A 67 -16.01 12.92 -10.13
CA PRO A 67 -17.02 13.96 -10.10
C PRO A 67 -18.41 13.31 -10.14
N ILE A 68 -19.33 13.86 -9.35
CA ILE A 68 -20.74 13.49 -9.41
C ILE A 68 -21.25 13.73 -10.83
N GLY A 69 -21.95 12.74 -11.42
CA GLY A 69 -22.64 12.90 -12.70
C GLY A 69 -21.96 12.26 -13.92
N PHE A 70 -20.95 11.41 -13.74
CA PHE A 70 -20.37 10.66 -14.87
C PHE A 70 -21.38 9.78 -15.61
N PRO A 71 -21.31 9.71 -16.95
CA PRO A 71 -21.90 8.64 -17.72
C PRO A 71 -21.36 7.27 -17.27
N TRP A 72 -22.15 6.21 -17.46
CA TRP A 72 -21.81 4.86 -17.00
C TRP A 72 -20.47 4.35 -17.56
N TYR A 73 -20.12 4.71 -18.80
CA TYR A 73 -18.88 4.28 -19.43
C TYR A 73 -17.64 5.00 -18.86
N SER A 74 -17.74 6.31 -18.57
CA SER A 74 -16.69 7.07 -17.88
C SER A 74 -16.44 6.52 -16.47
N TRP A 75 -17.52 6.12 -15.79
CA TRP A 75 -17.44 5.45 -14.50
C TRP A 75 -16.67 4.12 -14.58
N LEU A 76 -16.89 3.30 -15.60
CA LEU A 76 -16.15 2.04 -15.80
C LEU A 76 -14.65 2.29 -16.04
N ILE A 77 -14.29 3.29 -16.85
CA ILE A 77 -12.89 3.63 -17.09
C ILE A 77 -12.21 4.07 -15.80
N TRP A 78 -12.88 4.92 -15.00
CA TRP A 78 -12.36 5.35 -13.70
C TRP A 78 -12.19 4.17 -12.74
N LEU A 79 -13.16 3.24 -12.72
CA LEU A 79 -13.10 2.04 -11.89
C LEU A 79 -11.90 1.16 -12.25
N ILE A 80 -11.55 1.04 -13.53
CA ILE A 80 -10.34 0.31 -13.97
C ILE A 80 -9.08 0.95 -13.35
N GLY A 81 -8.99 2.28 -13.34
CA GLY A 81 -7.90 3.01 -12.66
C GLY A 81 -7.84 2.73 -11.16
N LEU A 82 -8.99 2.70 -10.48
CA LEU A 82 -9.07 2.37 -9.07
C LEU A 82 -8.64 0.91 -8.80
N ILE A 83 -9.10 -0.04 -9.61
CA ILE A 83 -8.71 -1.45 -9.52
C ILE A 83 -7.20 -1.60 -9.74
N TRP A 84 -6.63 -0.91 -10.74
CA TRP A 84 -5.17 -0.86 -10.95
C TRP A 84 -4.43 -0.44 -9.68
N PHE A 85 -4.86 0.68 -9.08
CA PHE A 85 -4.25 1.21 -7.86
C PHE A 85 -4.31 0.20 -6.71
N ILE A 86 -5.48 -0.42 -6.48
CA ILE A 86 -5.66 -1.44 -5.44
C ILE A 86 -4.76 -2.66 -5.70
N CYS A 87 -4.69 -3.16 -6.94
CA CYS A 87 -3.83 -4.29 -7.29
C CYS A 87 -2.34 -3.99 -7.00
N VAL A 88 -1.85 -2.81 -7.39
CA VAL A 88 -0.47 -2.40 -7.11
C VAL A 88 -0.23 -2.27 -5.61
N LEU A 89 -1.19 -1.71 -4.85
CA LEU A 89 -1.10 -1.63 -3.39
C LEU A 89 -1.05 -3.00 -2.72
N LEU A 90 -1.83 -3.98 -3.19
CA LEU A 90 -1.85 -5.33 -2.66
C LEU A 90 -0.53 -6.07 -2.94
N ILE A 91 0.01 -5.96 -4.15
CA ILE A 91 1.30 -6.57 -4.53
C ILE A 91 2.43 -5.95 -3.69
N THR A 92 2.51 -4.62 -3.64
CA THR A 92 3.55 -3.94 -2.85
C THR A 92 3.39 -4.18 -1.36
N GLY A 93 2.17 -4.26 -0.86
CA GLY A 93 1.87 -4.69 0.50
C GLY A 93 2.35 -6.10 0.81
N THR A 94 2.27 -7.01 -0.17
CA THR A 94 2.77 -8.39 -0.03
C THR A 94 4.29 -8.40 0.07
N ALA A 95 4.98 -7.55 -0.70
CA ALA A 95 6.42 -7.39 -0.58
C ALA A 95 6.82 -6.85 0.81
N VAL A 96 6.14 -5.81 1.31
CA VAL A 96 6.38 -5.27 2.66
C VAL A 96 6.09 -6.29 3.76
N ALA A 97 5.00 -7.04 3.62
CA ALA A 97 4.63 -8.13 4.52
C ALA A 97 5.71 -9.22 4.53
N LYS A 98 6.24 -9.60 3.36
CA LYS A 98 7.32 -10.59 3.25
C LYS A 98 8.62 -10.12 3.92
N VAL A 99 9.05 -8.88 3.68
CA VAL A 99 10.20 -8.30 4.41
C VAL A 99 9.96 -8.32 5.92
N THR A 100 8.74 -8.02 6.37
CA THR A 100 8.41 -8.03 7.79
C THR A 100 8.45 -9.44 8.37
N TYR A 101 7.92 -10.42 7.65
CA TYR A 101 7.93 -11.81 8.08
C TYR A 101 9.36 -12.36 8.23
N GLU A 102 10.23 -12.11 7.26
CA GLU A 102 11.64 -12.52 7.33
C GLU A 102 12.40 -11.84 8.48
N GLN A 103 12.13 -10.55 8.69
CA GLN A 103 12.66 -9.82 9.84
C GLN A 103 12.22 -10.42 11.17
N LEU A 104 10.97 -10.88 11.29
CA LEU A 104 10.48 -11.55 12.50
C LEU A 104 11.20 -12.89 12.74
N LYS A 105 11.48 -13.66 11.67
CA LYS A 105 12.28 -14.89 11.73
C LYS A 105 13.75 -14.64 12.09
N GLY A 106 14.23 -13.42 11.83
CA GLY A 106 15.56 -12.95 12.21
C GLY A 106 16.48 -12.61 11.05
N ASP A 107 15.98 -12.66 9.81
CA ASP A 107 16.68 -12.13 8.65
C ASP A 107 16.35 -10.63 8.51
N GLU A 108 17.15 -9.78 9.15
CA GLU A 108 17.00 -8.33 9.06
C GLU A 108 17.44 -7.76 7.69
N PHE A 109 18.21 -8.53 6.92
CA PHE A 109 18.83 -8.08 5.68
C PHE A 109 18.06 -8.47 4.42
N TYR A 110 17.03 -9.31 4.53
CA TYR A 110 16.16 -9.75 3.44
C TYR A 110 15.89 -8.67 2.39
N GLU A 111 16.28 -8.93 1.14
CA GLU A 111 16.39 -7.88 0.14
C GLU A 111 15.05 -7.41 -0.43
N ALA A 112 14.99 -6.13 -0.81
CA ALA A 112 13.79 -5.58 -1.44
C ALA A 112 13.50 -6.23 -2.81
N LYS A 113 14.55 -6.59 -3.55
CA LYS A 113 14.44 -7.27 -4.85
C LYS A 113 13.82 -8.67 -4.69
N GLU A 114 14.31 -9.45 -3.72
CA GLU A 114 13.73 -10.75 -3.36
C GLU A 114 12.26 -10.61 -2.94
N ALA A 115 11.93 -9.60 -2.14
CA ALA A 115 10.56 -9.32 -1.72
C ALA A 115 9.61 -9.00 -2.88
N PHE A 116 10.05 -8.18 -3.84
CA PHE A 116 9.26 -7.89 -5.05
C PHE A 116 9.12 -9.11 -5.95
N LYS A 117 10.19 -9.89 -6.14
CA LYS A 117 10.13 -11.15 -6.89
C LYS A 117 9.11 -12.08 -6.28
N PHE A 118 9.15 -12.27 -4.96
CA PHE A 118 8.15 -13.05 -4.22
C PHE A 118 6.73 -12.52 -4.43
N ALA A 119 6.53 -11.22 -4.26
CA ALA A 119 5.22 -10.59 -4.40
C ALA A 119 4.65 -10.69 -5.83
N LEU A 120 5.48 -10.64 -6.86
CA LEU A 120 5.04 -10.81 -8.25
C LEU A 120 4.75 -12.28 -8.59
N THR A 121 5.49 -13.22 -7.99
CA THR A 121 5.25 -14.66 -8.18
C THR A 121 3.97 -15.12 -7.48
N HIS A 122 3.73 -14.68 -6.24
CA HIS A 122 2.59 -15.13 -5.43
C HIS A 122 1.43 -14.12 -5.35
N GLY A 123 1.60 -12.90 -5.86
CA GLY A 123 0.60 -11.83 -5.78
C GLY A 123 -0.71 -12.13 -6.50
N LYS A 124 -0.73 -13.12 -7.40
CA LYS A 124 -1.97 -13.61 -8.02
C LYS A 124 -2.99 -14.05 -6.98
N ALA A 125 -2.57 -14.77 -5.94
CA ALA A 125 -3.49 -15.21 -4.89
C ALA A 125 -4.14 -14.02 -4.18
N VAL A 126 -3.34 -13.00 -3.85
CA VAL A 126 -3.79 -11.79 -3.15
C VAL A 126 -4.85 -11.02 -3.93
N ILE A 127 -4.76 -11.00 -5.25
CA ILE A 127 -5.73 -10.32 -6.13
C ILE A 127 -6.93 -11.22 -6.43
N LEU A 128 -6.71 -12.49 -6.71
CA LEU A 128 -7.77 -13.41 -7.12
C LEU A 128 -8.70 -13.78 -5.96
N THR A 129 -8.22 -13.82 -4.71
CA THR A 129 -9.06 -14.15 -3.56
C THR A 129 -10.25 -13.19 -3.39
N PRO A 130 -10.08 -11.85 -3.29
CA PRO A 130 -11.22 -10.95 -3.19
C PRO A 130 -12.12 -10.98 -4.44
N LEU A 131 -11.54 -11.15 -5.64
CA LEU A 131 -12.31 -11.29 -6.88
C LEU A 131 -13.19 -12.55 -6.89
N LEU A 132 -12.67 -13.68 -6.39
CA LEU A 132 -13.39 -14.93 -6.27
C LEU A 132 -14.56 -14.79 -5.29
N ILE A 133 -14.37 -14.11 -4.16
CA ILE A 133 -15.46 -13.83 -3.20
C ILE A 133 -16.52 -12.92 -3.84
N ILE A 134 -16.12 -11.87 -4.57
CA ILE A 134 -17.04 -11.00 -5.32
C ILE A 134 -17.83 -11.79 -6.37
N LEU A 135 -17.19 -12.74 -7.07
CA LEU A 135 -17.86 -13.61 -8.03
C LEU A 135 -18.97 -14.45 -7.36
N PHE A 136 -18.71 -15.01 -6.18
CA PHE A 136 -19.74 -15.72 -5.41
C PHE A 136 -20.90 -14.81 -4.98
N ILE A 137 -20.60 -13.58 -4.57
CA ILE A 137 -21.63 -12.57 -4.25
C ILE A 137 -22.49 -12.29 -5.49
N LEU A 138 -21.87 -12.06 -6.65
CA LEU A 138 -22.58 -11.81 -7.90
C LEU A 138 -23.49 -12.97 -8.29
N LEU A 139 -23.02 -14.22 -8.13
CA LEU A 139 -23.84 -15.41 -8.39
C LEU A 139 -25.09 -15.44 -7.50
N LEU A 140 -24.94 -15.17 -6.20
CA LEU A 140 -26.08 -15.13 -5.27
C LEU A 140 -27.06 -13.99 -5.59
N VAL A 141 -26.55 -12.82 -5.99
CA VAL A 141 -27.39 -11.70 -6.43
C VAL A 141 -28.17 -12.08 -7.69
N VAL A 142 -27.52 -12.72 -8.68
CA VAL A 142 -28.18 -13.20 -9.90
C VAL A 142 -29.29 -14.20 -9.57
N MET A 143 -29.07 -15.13 -8.63
CA MET A 143 -30.12 -16.05 -8.16
C MET A 143 -31.30 -15.29 -7.53
N GLY A 144 -31.04 -14.24 -6.75
CA GLY A 144 -32.08 -13.36 -6.20
C GLY A 144 -32.87 -12.62 -7.28
N LEU A 145 -32.20 -12.14 -8.33
CA LEU A 145 -32.85 -11.50 -9.48
C LEU A 145 -33.73 -12.49 -10.26
N ILE A 146 -33.28 -13.74 -10.45
CA ILE A 146 -34.08 -14.80 -11.08
C ILE A 146 -35.34 -15.08 -10.25
N LEU A 147 -35.21 -15.20 -8.92
CA LEU A 147 -36.34 -15.39 -8.00
C LEU A 147 -37.32 -14.22 -8.10
N SER A 148 -36.83 -12.98 -8.16
CA SER A 148 -37.66 -11.80 -8.37
C SER A 148 -38.37 -11.80 -9.73
N ALA A 149 -37.72 -12.28 -10.79
CA ALA A 149 -38.31 -12.38 -12.12
C ALA A 149 -39.45 -13.42 -12.17
N ILE A 150 -39.25 -14.59 -11.56
CA ILE A 150 -40.28 -15.63 -11.42
C ILE A 150 -41.51 -15.09 -10.69
N GLY A 151 -41.29 -14.39 -9.57
CA GLY A 151 -42.36 -13.76 -8.79
C GLY A 151 -43.19 -12.78 -9.59
N ARG A 152 -42.57 -12.05 -10.53
CA ARG A 152 -43.25 -11.06 -11.38
C ARG A 152 -43.96 -11.68 -12.57
N TRP A 153 -43.39 -12.71 -13.20
CA TRP A 153 -43.82 -13.17 -14.53
C TRP A 153 -44.87 -14.29 -14.49
N ILE A 154 -45.04 -14.99 -13.37
CA ILE A 154 -46.03 -16.06 -13.23
C ILE A 154 -47.15 -15.59 -12.27
N PRO A 155 -48.34 -15.21 -12.78
CA PRO A 155 -49.46 -14.78 -11.95
C PRO A 155 -49.86 -15.86 -10.95
N TYR A 156 -50.23 -15.46 -9.72
CA TYR A 156 -50.64 -16.31 -8.59
C TYR A 156 -49.56 -17.27 -8.05
N PHE A 157 -48.96 -18.11 -8.90
CA PHE A 157 -47.91 -19.05 -8.49
C PHE A 157 -46.60 -18.33 -8.10
N GLY A 158 -46.23 -17.28 -8.83
CA GLY A 158 -44.99 -16.53 -8.58
C GLY A 158 -44.97 -15.90 -7.18
N GLU A 159 -46.09 -15.34 -6.73
CA GLU A 159 -46.22 -14.74 -5.40
C GLU A 159 -46.06 -15.79 -4.29
N LEU A 160 -46.73 -16.94 -4.42
CA LEU A 160 -46.62 -18.06 -3.48
C LEU A 160 -45.21 -18.69 -3.48
N PHE A 161 -44.59 -18.80 -4.65
CA PHE A 161 -43.23 -19.32 -4.78
C PHE A 161 -42.20 -18.39 -4.12
N VAL A 162 -42.32 -17.07 -4.31
CA VAL A 162 -41.45 -16.09 -3.64
C VAL A 162 -41.69 -16.09 -2.13
N MET A 163 -42.93 -16.20 -1.67
CA MET A 163 -43.24 -16.35 -0.25
C MET A 163 -42.50 -17.57 0.34
N LEU A 164 -42.59 -18.73 -0.32
CA LEU A 164 -41.91 -19.95 0.14
C LEU A 164 -40.38 -19.81 0.10
N MET A 165 -39.84 -19.21 -0.96
CA MET A 165 -38.41 -19.02 -1.14
C MET A 165 -37.83 -17.85 -0.32
N SER A 166 -38.67 -17.06 0.36
CA SER A 166 -38.22 -15.93 1.18
C SER A 166 -37.29 -16.36 2.32
N ILE A 167 -37.50 -17.56 2.89
CA ILE A 167 -36.65 -18.11 3.96
C ILE A 167 -35.24 -18.44 3.40
N PRO A 168 -35.07 -19.26 2.35
CA PRO A 168 -33.78 -19.43 1.68
C PRO A 168 -33.15 -18.11 1.21
N ALA A 169 -33.95 -17.19 0.67
CA ALA A 169 -33.48 -15.90 0.19
C ALA A 169 -32.92 -15.03 1.33
N PHE A 170 -33.52 -15.07 2.51
CA PHE A 170 -32.98 -14.41 3.71
C PHE A 170 -31.61 -14.96 4.08
N PHE A 171 -31.43 -16.28 4.12
CA PHE A 171 -30.12 -16.88 4.40
C PHE A 171 -29.09 -16.57 3.32
N ALA A 172 -29.47 -16.54 2.04
CA ALA A 172 -28.59 -16.13 0.96
C ALA A 172 -28.16 -14.65 1.09
N ALA A 173 -29.10 -13.76 1.43
CA ALA A 173 -28.80 -12.34 1.66
C ALA A 173 -27.90 -12.13 2.89
N PHE A 174 -28.16 -12.84 3.98
CA PHE A 174 -27.28 -12.87 5.15
C PHE A 174 -25.88 -13.39 4.80
N GLY A 175 -25.81 -14.44 3.97
CA GLY A 175 -24.56 -14.94 3.40
C GLY A 175 -23.80 -13.89 2.59
N ILE A 176 -24.48 -13.11 1.75
CA ILE A 176 -23.86 -12.00 1.00
C ILE A 176 -23.21 -10.99 1.96
N ILE A 177 -23.86 -10.63 3.07
CA ILE A 177 -23.28 -9.71 4.06
C ILE A 177 -21.99 -10.30 4.65
N ILE A 178 -21.97 -11.58 5.02
CA ILE A 178 -20.76 -12.25 5.53
C ILE A 178 -19.67 -12.28 4.46
N LEU A 179 -20.02 -12.59 3.21
CA LEU A 179 -19.06 -12.58 2.10
C LEU A 179 -18.48 -11.19 1.85
N LEU A 180 -19.27 -10.12 1.97
CA LEU A 180 -18.77 -8.73 1.87
C LEU A 180 -17.74 -8.42 2.96
N ILE A 181 -18.00 -8.85 4.21
CA ILE A 181 -17.02 -8.74 5.30
C ILE A 181 -15.78 -9.58 4.98
N GLY A 182 -15.94 -10.80 4.46
CA GLY A 182 -14.85 -11.67 4.01
C GLY A 182 -13.99 -11.03 2.92
N THR A 183 -14.59 -10.35 1.94
CA THR A 183 -13.88 -9.57 0.91
C THR A 183 -13.07 -8.44 1.54
N LEU A 184 -13.62 -7.73 2.53
CA LEU A 184 -12.87 -6.70 3.24
C LEU A 184 -11.67 -7.32 3.98
N VAL A 185 -11.86 -8.43 4.69
CA VAL A 185 -10.77 -9.11 5.40
C VAL A 185 -9.70 -9.58 4.42
N SER A 186 -10.06 -10.16 3.27
CA SER A 186 -9.08 -10.63 2.29
C SER A 186 -8.31 -9.47 1.65
N LEU A 187 -8.91 -8.31 1.41
CA LEU A 187 -8.19 -7.11 0.97
C LEU A 187 -7.21 -6.57 2.03
N LEU A 188 -7.60 -6.63 3.30
CA LEU A 188 -6.80 -6.07 4.41
C LEU A 188 -5.66 -7.01 4.86
N TYR A 189 -5.90 -8.32 4.84
CA TYR A 189 -5.00 -9.35 5.37
C TYR A 189 -4.41 -10.29 4.31
N GLY A 190 -4.93 -10.32 3.08
CA GLY A 190 -4.42 -11.15 1.98
C GLY A 190 -2.91 -11.04 1.79
N PRO A 191 -2.33 -9.83 1.75
CA PRO A 191 -0.87 -9.66 1.68
C PRO A 191 -0.10 -10.31 2.83
N ALA A 192 -0.63 -10.25 4.05
CA ALA A 192 -0.01 -10.86 5.23
C ALA A 192 -0.12 -12.38 5.21
N ILE A 193 -1.28 -12.92 4.79
CA ILE A 193 -1.52 -14.35 4.65
C ILE A 193 -0.52 -14.92 3.63
N VAL A 194 -0.52 -14.43 2.39
CA VAL A 194 0.34 -14.94 1.32
C VAL A 194 1.83 -14.80 1.66
N ALA A 195 2.23 -13.68 2.27
CA ALA A 195 3.63 -13.46 2.65
C ALA A 195 4.16 -14.45 3.70
N THR A 196 3.29 -14.95 4.57
CA THR A 196 3.70 -15.81 5.71
C THR A 196 3.50 -17.29 5.42
N THR A 197 2.46 -17.68 4.66
CA THR A 197 2.11 -19.08 4.39
C THR A 197 2.41 -19.53 2.97
N LYS A 198 2.77 -18.62 2.05
CA LYS A 198 2.91 -18.90 0.60
C LYS A 198 1.66 -19.55 -0.01
N SER A 199 0.49 -19.26 0.57
CA SER A 199 -0.80 -19.83 0.19
C SER A 199 -1.21 -19.51 -1.24
N ASP A 200 -1.94 -20.45 -1.87
CA ASP A 200 -2.63 -20.19 -3.13
C ASP A 200 -3.93 -19.38 -2.91
N THR A 201 -4.71 -19.15 -3.97
CA THR A 201 -5.96 -18.38 -3.91
C THR A 201 -7.00 -18.99 -2.96
N PHE A 202 -7.12 -20.32 -2.95
CA PHE A 202 -8.12 -21.02 -2.13
C PHE A 202 -7.67 -21.04 -0.68
N ASP A 203 -6.41 -21.35 -0.41
CA ASP A 203 -5.83 -21.30 0.93
C ASP A 203 -5.94 -19.89 1.53
N THR A 204 -5.67 -18.86 0.73
CA THR A 204 -5.80 -17.46 1.17
C THR A 204 -7.26 -17.09 1.46
N LEU A 205 -8.21 -17.62 0.68
CA LEU A 205 -9.63 -17.48 0.94
C LEU A 205 -10.01 -18.16 2.26
N PHE A 206 -9.66 -19.43 2.43
CA PHE A 206 -9.96 -20.19 3.64
C PHE A 206 -9.39 -19.53 4.88
N GLU A 207 -8.13 -19.09 4.82
CA GLU A 207 -7.49 -18.46 5.97
C GLU A 207 -8.10 -17.09 6.30
N SER A 208 -8.52 -16.31 5.30
CA SER A 208 -9.25 -15.05 5.50
C SER A 208 -10.57 -15.27 6.26
N PHE A 209 -11.34 -16.30 5.89
CA PHE A 209 -12.56 -16.66 6.63
C PHE A 209 -12.25 -17.31 7.98
N SER A 210 -11.15 -18.06 8.08
CA SER A 210 -10.73 -18.73 9.31
C SER A 210 -10.39 -17.71 10.41
N ILE A 211 -9.58 -16.69 10.11
CA ILE A 211 -9.29 -15.63 11.08
C ILE A 211 -10.54 -14.80 11.42
N LEU A 212 -11.45 -14.61 10.46
CA LEU A 212 -12.70 -13.89 10.67
C LEU A 212 -13.63 -14.65 11.61
N GLN A 213 -13.76 -15.98 11.46
CA GLN A 213 -14.69 -16.80 12.23
C GLN A 213 -14.14 -17.19 13.61
N TYR A 214 -12.90 -17.66 13.68
CA TYR A 214 -12.34 -18.21 14.92
C TYR A 214 -11.73 -17.13 15.84
N GLN A 215 -11.41 -15.94 15.31
CA GLN A 215 -10.76 -14.87 16.09
C GLN A 215 -11.37 -13.48 15.83
N THR A 216 -12.66 -13.40 15.53
CA THR A 216 -13.37 -12.16 15.11
C THR A 216 -13.03 -10.96 15.97
N TRP A 217 -13.17 -11.07 17.30
CA TRP A 217 -13.00 -9.92 18.18
C TRP A 217 -11.53 -9.50 18.32
N ARG A 218 -10.59 -10.46 18.29
CA ARG A 218 -9.16 -10.14 18.27
C ARG A 218 -8.77 -9.46 16.96
N LEU A 219 -9.28 -9.96 15.84
CA LEU A 219 -9.08 -9.36 14.52
C LEU A 219 -9.54 -7.89 14.53
N VAL A 220 -10.78 -7.63 14.98
CA VAL A 220 -11.33 -6.26 15.05
C VAL A 220 -10.53 -5.37 15.99
N VAL A 221 -10.32 -5.80 17.25
CA VAL A 221 -9.63 -4.98 18.26
C VAL A 221 -8.19 -4.69 17.85
N TYR A 222 -7.46 -5.69 17.33
CA TYR A 222 -6.07 -5.49 16.91
C TYR A 222 -5.97 -4.62 15.66
N THR A 223 -6.92 -4.75 14.72
CA THR A 223 -6.99 -3.86 13.54
C THR A 223 -7.27 -2.42 13.96
N VAL A 224 -8.21 -2.20 14.89
CA VAL A 224 -8.52 -0.86 15.42
C VAL A 224 -7.30 -0.27 16.12
N LEU A 225 -6.63 -1.05 16.97
CA LEU A 225 -5.40 -0.63 17.64
C LEU A 225 -4.31 -0.25 16.63
N LEU A 226 -4.13 -1.04 15.57
CA LEU A 226 -3.19 -0.75 14.49
C LEU A 226 -3.53 0.57 13.78
N ARG A 227 -4.82 0.83 13.49
CA ARG A 227 -5.26 2.10 12.88
C ARG A 227 -4.96 3.31 13.77
N VAL A 228 -5.10 3.18 15.09
CA VAL A 228 -4.71 4.25 16.04
C VAL A 228 -3.21 4.52 15.96
N ILE A 229 -2.39 3.46 15.98
CA ILE A 229 -0.93 3.57 15.87
C ILE A 229 -0.52 4.26 14.56
N ILE A 230 -1.13 3.87 13.44
CA ILE A 230 -0.88 4.51 12.13
C ILE A 230 -1.30 5.98 12.15
N GLY A 231 -2.46 6.31 12.73
CA GLY A 231 -2.93 7.68 12.84
C GLY A 231 -1.95 8.59 13.61
N VAL A 232 -1.42 8.10 14.73
CA VAL A 232 -0.40 8.82 15.50
C VAL A 232 0.91 8.94 14.72
N ALA A 233 1.36 7.85 14.09
CA ALA A 233 2.60 7.84 13.31
C ALA A 233 2.54 8.79 12.10
N LEU A 234 1.42 8.80 11.37
CA LEU A 234 1.17 9.72 10.27
C LEU A 234 1.09 11.17 10.73
N PHE A 235 0.46 11.44 11.88
CA PHE A 235 0.41 12.79 12.44
C PHE A 235 1.81 13.32 12.77
N ILE A 236 2.62 12.52 13.47
CA ILE A 236 4.00 12.88 13.82
C ILE A 236 4.85 13.05 12.56
N ALA A 237 4.82 12.08 11.64
CA ALA A 237 5.61 12.14 10.41
C ALA A 237 5.23 13.34 9.54
N GLY A 238 3.92 13.57 9.33
CA GLY A 238 3.42 14.71 8.58
C GLY A 238 3.80 16.05 9.21
N TYR A 239 3.68 16.18 10.54
CA TYR A 239 4.10 17.37 11.27
C TYR A 239 5.61 17.63 11.13
N LEU A 240 6.44 16.60 11.34
CA LEU A 240 7.89 16.71 11.22
C LEU A 240 8.32 17.04 9.79
N SER A 241 7.70 16.43 8.78
CA SER A 241 7.95 16.75 7.37
C SER A 241 7.58 18.20 7.05
N ALA A 242 6.43 18.69 7.53
CA ALA A 242 6.04 20.09 7.35
C ALA A 242 7.03 21.05 8.03
N LYS A 243 7.44 20.77 9.29
CA LYS A 243 8.43 21.59 9.99
C LYS A 243 9.81 21.52 9.36
N ALA A 244 10.21 20.39 8.79
CA ALA A 244 11.45 20.28 8.02
C ALA A 244 11.41 21.16 6.77
N ILE A 245 10.28 21.23 6.06
CA ILE A 245 10.09 22.15 4.92
C ILE A 245 10.23 23.61 5.38
N PHE A 246 9.56 24.01 6.46
CA PHE A 246 9.65 25.39 6.97
C PHE A 246 11.04 25.76 7.48
N LEU A 247 11.73 24.83 8.15
CA LEU A 247 13.11 25.02 8.58
C LEU A 247 14.04 25.18 7.37
N GLY A 248 13.90 24.31 6.36
CA GLY A 248 14.65 24.40 5.11
C GLY A 248 14.41 25.74 4.40
N LYS A 249 13.15 26.18 4.33
CA LYS A 249 12.79 27.51 3.81
C LYS A 249 13.46 28.62 4.60
N GLY A 250 13.47 28.56 5.93
CA GLY A 250 14.11 29.56 6.79
C GLY A 250 15.62 29.65 6.58
N ILE A 251 16.31 28.51 6.49
CA ILE A 251 17.77 28.45 6.31
C ILE A 251 18.17 28.94 4.91
N VAL A 252 17.53 28.42 3.86
CA VAL A 252 17.84 28.83 2.47
C VAL A 252 17.40 30.27 2.22
N GLY A 253 16.35 30.73 2.90
CA GLY A 253 15.79 32.07 2.80
C GLY A 253 16.72 33.18 3.29
N ILE A 254 17.76 32.89 4.09
CA ILE A 254 18.69 33.91 4.62
C ILE A 254 19.28 34.79 3.51
N PHE A 255 19.57 34.22 2.34
CA PHE A 255 20.13 34.95 1.19
C PHE A 255 19.16 35.13 0.02
N MET A 256 18.06 34.36 -0.02
CA MET A 256 17.16 34.26 -1.18
C MET A 256 15.68 34.41 -0.82
N ALA A 257 15.33 35.10 0.28
CA ALA A 257 13.97 35.18 0.82
C ALA A 257 12.89 35.44 -0.25
N ASP A 258 12.97 36.57 -0.97
CA ASP A 258 11.93 36.99 -1.91
C ASP A 258 11.72 36.00 -3.06
N LYS A 259 12.81 35.46 -3.62
CA LYS A 259 12.74 34.48 -4.72
C LYS A 259 12.26 33.13 -4.21
N LEU A 260 12.66 32.74 -2.99
CA LEU A 260 12.28 31.47 -2.39
C LEU A 260 10.79 31.44 -2.06
N ASP A 261 10.21 32.56 -1.60
CA ASP A 261 8.77 32.69 -1.38
C ASP A 261 7.96 32.48 -2.67
N LEU A 262 8.40 33.08 -3.78
CA LEU A 262 7.79 32.86 -5.09
C LEU A 262 7.89 31.40 -5.55
N LEU A 263 9.05 30.75 -5.33
CA LEU A 263 9.24 29.34 -5.66
C LEU A 263 8.31 28.43 -4.85
N PHE A 264 8.19 28.65 -3.54
CA PHE A 264 7.28 27.89 -2.68
C PHE A 264 5.81 28.11 -3.05
N ASN A 265 5.43 29.33 -3.44
CA ASN A 265 4.08 29.62 -3.92
C ASN A 265 3.76 28.83 -5.19
N ASN A 266 4.63 28.89 -6.20
CA ASN A 266 4.44 28.16 -7.46
C ASN A 266 4.52 26.64 -7.28
N ALA A 267 5.37 26.14 -6.36
CA ALA A 267 5.39 24.73 -6.00
C ALA A 267 4.07 24.30 -5.34
N ALA A 268 3.54 25.09 -4.41
CA ALA A 268 2.27 24.83 -3.75
C ALA A 268 1.07 24.91 -4.71
N HIS A 269 1.13 25.76 -5.74
CA HIS A 269 0.08 25.85 -6.77
C HIS A 269 -0.14 24.53 -7.53
N LEU A 270 0.90 23.72 -7.67
CA LEU A 270 0.85 22.44 -8.39
C LEU A 270 0.25 21.31 -7.54
N VAL A 271 0.25 21.46 -6.22
CA VAL A 271 -0.13 20.41 -5.27
C VAL A 271 -1.52 20.68 -4.74
N ARG A 272 -2.44 19.76 -5.02
CA ARG A 272 -3.81 19.82 -4.47
C ARG A 272 -4.26 18.45 -4.00
N ILE A 273 -4.74 18.39 -2.77
CA ILE A 273 -5.43 17.23 -2.22
C ILE A 273 -6.93 17.51 -2.36
N THR A 274 -7.60 16.68 -3.14
CA THR A 274 -9.05 16.73 -3.28
C THR A 274 -9.68 15.71 -2.33
N ILE A 275 -10.68 16.12 -1.57
CA ILE A 275 -11.47 15.21 -0.72
C ILE A 275 -12.74 14.86 -1.48
N PRO A 276 -13.06 13.56 -1.69
CA PRO A 276 -14.30 13.18 -2.36
C PRO A 276 -15.54 13.75 -1.63
N PRO A 277 -16.56 14.25 -2.36
CA PRO A 277 -17.80 14.73 -1.73
C PRO A 277 -18.57 13.68 -0.93
N ILE A 278 -18.28 12.39 -1.16
CA ILE A 278 -18.89 11.25 -0.45
C ILE A 278 -18.34 11.12 0.98
N CYS A 279 -17.19 11.75 1.28
CA CYS A 279 -16.62 11.69 2.62
C CYS A 279 -17.48 12.46 3.62
N PRO A 280 -17.79 11.87 4.80
CA PRO A 280 -18.52 12.57 5.85
C PRO A 280 -17.81 13.83 6.34
N ASP A 281 -18.57 14.83 6.79
CA ASP A 281 -18.04 16.13 7.25
C ASP A 281 -16.97 16.00 8.34
N PHE A 282 -17.09 15.02 9.25
CA PHE A 282 -16.09 14.81 10.29
C PHE A 282 -14.70 14.45 9.72
N VAL A 283 -14.64 13.80 8.56
CA VAL A 283 -13.37 13.46 7.88
C VAL A 283 -12.75 14.74 7.33
N PHE A 284 -13.56 15.58 6.69
CA PHE A 284 -13.13 16.88 6.18
C PHE A 284 -12.61 17.78 7.32
N GLN A 285 -13.34 17.86 8.43
CA GLN A 285 -12.93 18.61 9.63
C GLN A 285 -11.63 18.07 10.24
N LYS A 286 -11.43 16.75 10.25
CA LYS A 286 -10.19 16.16 10.77
C LYS A 286 -8.99 16.46 9.88
N ILE A 287 -9.15 16.37 8.56
CA ILE A 287 -8.06 16.67 7.61
C ILE A 287 -7.69 18.15 7.68
N THR A 288 -8.69 19.05 7.65
CA THR A 288 -8.47 20.50 7.79
C THR A 288 -7.77 20.83 9.11
N TRP A 289 -8.27 20.32 10.25
CA TRP A 289 -7.60 20.51 11.55
C TRP A 289 -6.15 20.03 11.54
N THR A 290 -5.87 18.87 10.92
CA THR A 290 -4.51 18.33 10.84
C THR A 290 -3.60 19.24 10.02
N LEU A 291 -4.05 19.66 8.84
CA LEU A 291 -3.29 20.54 7.95
C LEU A 291 -3.09 21.93 8.55
N GLU A 292 -4.07 22.45 9.30
CA GLU A 292 -3.93 23.69 10.07
C GLU A 292 -2.78 23.60 11.07
N LYS A 293 -2.73 22.52 11.86
CA LYS A 293 -1.63 22.30 12.83
C LYS A 293 -0.28 22.14 12.16
N PHE A 294 -0.26 21.59 10.95
CA PHE A 294 0.97 21.48 10.17
C PHE A 294 1.40 22.84 9.61
N GLY A 295 0.46 23.77 9.39
CA GLY A 295 0.67 25.02 8.67
C GLY A 295 0.58 24.86 7.14
N MET A 296 -0.10 23.82 6.68
CA MET A 296 -0.05 23.33 5.29
C MET A 296 -1.43 23.36 4.62
N MET A 297 -2.24 24.39 4.94
CA MET A 297 -3.57 24.58 4.34
C MET A 297 -3.53 24.77 2.82
N ASN A 298 -2.39 25.18 2.29
CA ASN A 298 -2.12 25.27 0.85
C ASN A 298 -2.32 23.94 0.12
N LEU A 299 -2.30 22.79 0.82
CA LEU A 299 -2.59 21.49 0.21
C LEU A 299 -4.09 21.31 -0.13
N LEU A 300 -4.99 21.96 0.59
CA LEU A 300 -6.43 21.97 0.26
C LEU A 300 -6.79 23.18 -0.60
N PHE A 301 -6.19 24.32 -0.30
CA PHE A 301 -6.45 25.60 -0.94
C PHE A 301 -5.15 26.14 -1.56
N PRO A 302 -4.75 25.62 -2.73
CA PRO A 302 -3.50 26.02 -3.36
C PRO A 302 -3.53 27.52 -3.70
N PRO A 303 -2.40 28.24 -3.54
CA PRO A 303 -2.31 29.65 -3.91
C PRO A 303 -2.40 29.82 -5.43
N GLY A 304 -2.72 31.04 -5.89
CA GLY A 304 -2.68 31.38 -7.32
C GLY A 304 -1.24 31.45 -7.84
N TYR A 305 -1.02 30.96 -9.06
CA TYR A 305 0.28 30.99 -9.73
C TYR A 305 0.82 32.42 -9.83
N GLN A 306 2.12 32.59 -9.59
CA GLN A 306 2.82 33.85 -9.69
C GLN A 306 3.69 33.87 -10.95
N ASP A 307 3.58 34.93 -11.74
CA ASP A 307 4.41 35.12 -12.92
C ASP A 307 5.87 35.36 -12.53
N VAL A 308 6.73 34.45 -12.99
CA VAL A 308 8.16 34.43 -12.68
C VAL A 308 8.96 34.19 -13.94
N ASN A 309 10.26 34.48 -13.90
CA ASN A 309 11.16 34.18 -15.02
C ASN A 309 11.23 32.66 -15.30
N TRP A 310 11.70 32.30 -16.50
CA TRP A 310 11.74 30.91 -16.96
C TRP A 310 12.51 29.97 -16.02
N ALA A 311 13.60 30.42 -15.42
CA ALA A 311 14.41 29.62 -14.52
C ALA A 311 13.68 29.32 -13.20
N MET A 312 12.99 30.32 -12.64
CA MET A 312 12.15 30.18 -11.45
C MET A 312 10.91 29.34 -11.73
N ALA A 313 10.33 29.42 -12.93
CA ALA A 313 9.21 28.56 -13.32
C ALA A 313 9.62 27.07 -13.30
N ILE A 314 10.77 26.74 -13.90
CA ILE A 314 11.31 25.37 -13.89
C ILE A 314 11.62 24.92 -12.46
N ALA A 315 12.26 25.77 -11.66
CA ALA A 315 12.60 25.45 -10.27
C ALA A 315 11.35 25.25 -9.40
N GLY A 316 10.32 26.09 -9.55
CA GLY A 316 9.04 25.97 -8.86
C GLY A 316 8.31 24.68 -9.24
N PHE A 317 8.35 24.31 -10.53
CA PHE A 317 7.83 23.02 -11.00
C PHE A 317 8.56 21.83 -10.37
N GLY A 318 9.89 21.84 -10.38
CA GLY A 318 10.71 20.79 -9.74
C GLY A 318 10.44 20.68 -8.24
N MET A 319 10.32 21.80 -7.54
CA MET A 319 9.93 21.84 -6.12
C MET A 319 8.52 21.26 -5.90
N GLY A 320 7.57 21.53 -6.79
CA GLY A 320 6.23 20.92 -6.74
C GLY A 320 6.28 19.38 -6.83
N ILE A 321 7.12 18.82 -7.70
CA ILE A 321 7.33 17.36 -7.77
C ILE A 321 7.89 16.82 -6.46
N PHE A 322 8.91 17.47 -5.89
CA PHE A 322 9.45 17.05 -4.59
C PHE A 322 8.40 17.14 -3.48
N TYR A 323 7.51 18.12 -3.54
CA TYR A 323 6.43 18.27 -2.58
C TYR A 323 5.45 17.09 -2.65
N TYR A 324 5.05 16.66 -3.84
CA TYR A 324 4.27 15.42 -4.02
C TYR A 324 5.03 14.19 -3.49
N LEU A 325 6.33 14.07 -3.78
CA LEU A 325 7.14 12.95 -3.28
C LEU A 325 7.20 12.90 -1.76
N ILE A 326 7.27 14.04 -1.07
CA ILE A 326 7.23 14.10 0.40
C ILE A 326 5.87 13.62 0.91
N ILE A 327 4.76 14.07 0.31
CA ILE A 327 3.41 13.63 0.68
C ILE A 327 3.29 12.11 0.50
N LEU A 328 3.69 11.59 -0.67
CA LEU A 328 3.70 10.16 -0.95
C LEU A 328 4.59 9.41 0.03
N MET A 329 5.74 9.94 0.43
CA MET A 329 6.62 9.29 1.40
C MET A 329 5.99 9.18 2.79
N VAL A 330 5.25 10.21 3.24
CA VAL A 330 4.49 10.17 4.49
C VAL A 330 3.38 9.12 4.41
N LEU A 331 2.64 9.06 3.30
CA LEU A 331 1.61 8.02 3.08
C LEU A 331 2.23 6.61 3.01
N SER A 332 3.37 6.46 2.33
CA SER A 332 4.15 5.22 2.27
C SER A 332 4.54 4.73 3.64
N TYR A 333 4.91 5.63 4.55
CA TYR A 333 5.21 5.25 5.93
C TYR A 333 3.98 4.69 6.66
N GLY A 334 2.81 5.31 6.52
CA GLY A 334 1.56 4.79 7.09
C GLY A 334 1.20 3.40 6.56
N PHE A 335 1.32 3.18 5.25
CA PHE A 335 1.05 1.88 4.64
C PHE A 335 2.13 0.84 4.97
N ALA A 336 3.39 1.23 5.13
CA ALA A 336 4.44 0.33 5.60
C ALA A 336 4.14 -0.19 7.02
N ILE A 337 3.63 0.68 7.90
CA ILE A 337 3.14 0.26 9.23
C ILE A 337 1.91 -0.64 9.11
N TRP A 338 0.98 -0.31 8.21
CA TRP A 338 -0.21 -1.13 7.97
C TRP A 338 0.18 -2.57 7.61
N TRP A 339 0.99 -2.76 6.57
CA TRP A 339 1.37 -4.10 6.12
C TRP A 339 2.23 -4.84 7.16
N ALA A 340 3.19 -4.16 7.80
CA ALA A 340 3.97 -4.77 8.86
C ALA A 340 3.09 -5.18 10.07
N GLY A 341 2.12 -4.34 10.42
CA GLY A 341 1.18 -4.57 11.51
C GLY A 341 0.22 -5.71 11.21
N THR A 342 -0.34 -5.79 10.00
CA THR A 342 -1.22 -6.90 9.61
C THR A 342 -0.46 -8.22 9.54
N THR A 343 0.82 -8.22 9.15
CA THR A 343 1.70 -9.41 9.26
C THR A 343 1.83 -9.87 10.72
N VAL A 344 2.16 -8.96 11.64
CA VAL A 344 2.26 -9.30 13.07
C VAL A 344 0.92 -9.80 13.60
N ILE A 345 -0.17 -9.10 13.32
CA ILE A 345 -1.51 -9.49 13.77
C ILE A 345 -1.84 -10.88 13.23
N PHE A 346 -1.64 -11.13 11.94
CA PHE A 346 -1.91 -12.42 11.33
C PHE A 346 -1.13 -13.55 12.00
N THR A 347 0.18 -13.39 12.20
CA THR A 347 1.01 -14.37 12.93
C THR A 347 0.48 -14.64 14.34
N VAL A 348 0.00 -13.59 15.04
CA VAL A 348 -0.61 -13.75 16.37
C VAL A 348 -1.94 -14.50 16.31
N LEU A 349 -2.78 -14.22 15.32
CA LEU A 349 -4.08 -14.87 15.18
C LEU A 349 -3.93 -16.36 14.82
N VAL A 350 -2.99 -16.72 13.95
CA VAL A 350 -2.69 -18.11 13.62
C VAL A 350 -2.19 -18.87 14.85
N MET A 351 -1.29 -18.28 15.65
CA MET A 351 -0.87 -18.91 16.90
C MET A 351 -2.02 -19.11 17.88
N LYS A 352 -3.02 -18.21 17.90
CA LYS A 352 -4.19 -18.32 18.81
C LYS A 352 -5.28 -19.25 18.31
N LYS A 353 -5.38 -19.44 17.00
CA LYS A 353 -6.38 -20.28 16.36
C LYS A 353 -5.88 -21.73 16.21
N ASP A 354 -4.67 -21.90 15.71
CA ASP A 354 -4.11 -23.19 15.29
C ASP A 354 -3.00 -23.71 16.21
N GLU A 355 -2.64 -22.96 17.27
CA GLU A 355 -1.49 -23.24 18.15
C GLU A 355 -0.15 -23.40 17.40
N ARG A 356 -0.09 -22.82 16.19
CA ARG A 356 1.01 -22.98 15.24
C ARG A 356 1.84 -21.70 15.15
N ASN A 357 3.15 -21.82 15.40
CA ASN A 357 4.07 -20.70 15.27
C ASN A 357 4.68 -20.65 13.85
N LEU A 358 4.11 -19.80 13.00
CA LEU A 358 4.61 -19.59 11.63
C LEU A 358 6.09 -19.19 11.59
N LEU A 359 6.61 -18.51 12.61
CA LEU A 359 8.01 -18.06 12.61
C LEU A 359 9.03 -19.20 12.78
N GLU A 360 8.60 -20.36 13.28
CA GLU A 360 9.45 -21.53 13.51
C GLU A 360 9.39 -22.54 12.35
N GLU A 361 8.42 -22.40 11.44
CA GLU A 361 8.34 -23.24 10.26
C GLU A 361 9.57 -23.02 9.36
N LYS A 362 10.27 -24.10 9.02
CA LYS A 362 11.36 -24.04 8.02
C LYS A 362 10.73 -23.79 6.66
N GLU A 363 11.12 -22.72 6.00
CA GLU A 363 10.67 -22.52 4.61
C GLU A 363 11.34 -23.55 3.71
N GLU A 364 10.54 -24.27 2.93
CA GLU A 364 11.04 -24.87 1.69
C GLU A 364 11.43 -23.72 0.76
N ILE A 365 12.74 -23.59 0.53
CA ILE A 365 13.32 -22.57 -0.36
C ILE A 365 13.01 -23.03 -1.79
N PRO A 366 12.31 -22.24 -2.61
CA PRO A 366 12.09 -22.61 -4.01
C PRO A 366 13.45 -22.76 -4.73
N PRO A 367 13.61 -23.77 -5.62
CA PRO A 367 14.90 -24.08 -6.23
C PRO A 367 15.53 -22.90 -6.99
N VAL A 368 14.71 -22.01 -7.55
CA VAL A 368 15.15 -20.81 -8.28
C VAL A 368 15.90 -19.81 -7.40
N ILE A 369 15.54 -19.68 -6.11
CA ILE A 369 16.23 -18.78 -5.18
C ILE A 369 17.51 -19.45 -4.66
N GLU A 370 17.51 -20.78 -4.56
CA GLU A 370 18.73 -21.54 -4.25
C GLU A 370 19.78 -21.42 -5.36
N GLU A 371 19.36 -21.43 -6.63
CA GLU A 371 20.24 -21.24 -7.78
C GLU A 371 20.83 -19.81 -7.79
N GLU A 372 20.01 -18.77 -7.63
CA GLU A 372 20.52 -17.38 -7.52
C GLU A 372 21.48 -17.20 -6.32
N LYS A 373 21.17 -17.79 -5.15
CA LYS A 373 22.05 -17.75 -3.97
C LYS A 373 23.31 -18.59 -4.13
N LYS A 374 23.28 -19.67 -4.93
CA LYS A 374 24.47 -20.46 -5.29
C LYS A 374 25.35 -19.69 -6.27
N GLU A 375 24.76 -19.05 -7.28
CA GLU A 375 25.46 -18.19 -8.25
C GLU A 375 26.13 -16.99 -7.56
N GLU A 376 25.44 -16.27 -6.67
CA GLU A 376 26.07 -15.17 -5.91
C GLU A 376 27.23 -15.64 -5.03
N LYS A 377 27.08 -16.79 -4.35
CA LYS A 377 28.17 -17.39 -3.57
C LYS A 377 29.31 -17.90 -4.46
N GLU A 378 29.02 -18.38 -5.66
CA GLU A 378 30.01 -18.78 -6.65
C GLU A 378 30.69 -17.61 -7.33
N GLU A 379 30.08 -16.43 -7.44
CA GLU A 379 30.74 -15.20 -7.90
C GLU A 379 31.58 -14.51 -6.81
N GLU A 380 31.20 -14.63 -5.53
CA GLU A 380 31.99 -14.12 -4.41
C GLU A 380 33.28 -14.91 -4.19
N LYS A 381 33.26 -16.24 -4.37
CA LYS A 381 34.46 -17.11 -4.26
C LYS A 381 35.64 -16.66 -5.15
N PRO A 382 35.49 -16.37 -6.45
CA PRO A 382 36.55 -15.89 -7.33
C PRO A 382 36.94 -14.45 -7.03
N LYS A 383 36.03 -13.57 -6.58
CA LYS A 383 36.38 -12.21 -6.09
C LYS A 383 37.23 -12.26 -4.82
N ARG A 384 36.91 -13.18 -3.89
CA ARG A 384 37.70 -13.40 -2.66
C ARG A 384 39.07 -13.99 -3.00
N ARG A 385 39.15 -15.02 -3.86
CA ARG A 385 40.42 -15.58 -4.37
C ARG A 385 41.28 -14.55 -5.12
N ARG A 386 40.68 -13.66 -5.92
CA ARG A 386 41.41 -12.56 -6.59
C ARG A 386 41.94 -11.54 -5.59
N ARG A 387 41.19 -11.22 -4.52
CA ARG A 387 41.67 -10.34 -3.44
C ARG A 387 42.80 -10.97 -2.64
N THR A 388 42.76 -12.28 -2.37
CA THR A 388 43.87 -13.00 -1.68
C THR A 388 45.12 -13.03 -2.53
N LYS A 389 45.02 -13.40 -3.82
CA LYS A 389 46.17 -13.38 -4.76
C LYS A 389 46.78 -11.99 -4.95
N LYS A 390 45.96 -10.93 -4.92
CA LYS A 390 46.44 -9.54 -5.04
C LYS A 390 47.09 -9.02 -3.75
N LYS A 391 46.77 -9.62 -2.59
CA LYS A 391 47.48 -9.38 -1.32
C LYS A 391 48.80 -10.15 -1.27
N GLU A 392 48.80 -11.43 -1.67
CA GLU A 392 50.03 -12.24 -1.77
C GLU A 392 51.04 -11.62 -2.75
N LYS A 393 50.59 -11.16 -3.93
CA LYS A 393 51.47 -10.44 -4.87
C LYS A 393 52.05 -9.14 -4.31
N LYS A 394 51.26 -8.42 -3.50
CA LYS A 394 51.73 -7.19 -2.84
C LYS A 394 52.67 -7.47 -1.68
N GLU A 395 52.58 -8.62 -1.03
CA GLU A 395 53.53 -9.07 0.00
C GLU A 395 54.82 -9.61 -0.61
N GLU A 396 54.76 -10.25 -1.79
CA GLU A 396 55.95 -10.65 -2.56
C GLU A 396 56.71 -9.44 -3.12
N GLU A 397 56.03 -8.48 -3.76
CA GLU A 397 56.67 -7.24 -4.25
C GLU A 397 57.32 -6.43 -3.12
N ARG A 398 56.73 -6.44 -1.92
CA ARG A 398 57.28 -5.75 -0.74
C ARG A 398 58.48 -6.49 -0.13
N LYS A 399 58.57 -7.81 -0.29
CA LYS A 399 59.74 -8.61 0.13
C LYS A 399 60.89 -8.48 -0.87
N GLU A 400 60.61 -8.34 -2.16
CA GLU A 400 61.64 -8.10 -3.17
C GLU A 400 62.26 -6.70 -3.07
N GLU A 401 61.47 -5.66 -2.74
CA GLU A 401 62.00 -4.31 -2.49
C GLU A 401 62.94 -4.25 -1.26
N ASP A 402 62.62 -4.96 -0.16
CA ASP A 402 63.47 -5.01 1.04
C ASP A 402 64.78 -5.81 0.83
N THR A 403 64.84 -6.74 -0.13
CA THR A 403 66.07 -7.48 -0.46
C THR A 403 66.98 -6.75 -1.47
N SER A 404 66.51 -5.68 -2.11
CA SER A 404 67.29 -4.91 -3.10
C SER A 404 68.00 -3.67 -2.53
N SER A 405 67.88 -3.45 -1.21
CA SER A 405 68.40 -2.26 -0.51
C SER A 405 69.37 -2.59 0.64
N SER A 406 70.03 -3.76 0.61
CA SER A 406 71.13 -4.14 1.52
C SER A 406 72.46 -4.28 0.80
#